data_AF-A0A316ZI38-F1
#
_entry.id   AF-A0A316ZI38-F1
#
_cell.length_a   1.000
_cell.length_b   1.000
_cell.length_c   1.000
_cell.angle_alpha   90.00
_cell.angle_beta   90.00
_cell.angle_gamma   90.00
#
_symmetry.space_group_name_H-M   'P 1'
#
loop_
_entity.id
_entity.type
_entity.pdbx_description
1 polymer ?
#
loop_
_entity_poly.entity_id
_entity_poly.type
_entity_poly.pdbx_seq_one_letter_code
_entity_poly.pdbx_strand_id
1 'polypeptide(L)'
;MATSALPAAPAAASSAAVSALASETPASPSASSSGAAGGDAEVRTVLHDAQNFNVKHPLYNTWTLWFDNPSAKGTSAAKGGKDSWGEEMNKVVSFDSVEEFWGLYNNIIPPSELPQKANYYLFKEGIQPAWEDAANTNGGKWSIQLPREKSRADIDRLWLNTMLSAIGETLESPYDSSSPAASNTAEAITGIIMSARPNLYRIAIWTRTADESASGELDPALLNIGKHFKVGILGYQLNQQVGGGGMQSDVEFQSHKDSERKGKGRKFVV
;
A
#
# COMPACT_ATOMS: atom_id res chain seq x y z
N MET A 1 26.88 4.40 -3.73
CA MET A 1 26.08 3.21 -3.41
C MET A 1 25.68 3.29 -1.95
N ALA A 2 24.46 3.71 -1.66
CA ALA A 2 23.95 3.64 -0.29
C ALA A 2 23.51 2.20 -0.04
N THR A 3 24.15 1.53 0.91
CA THR A 3 23.69 0.23 1.42
C THR A 3 22.35 0.48 2.12
N SER A 4 21.24 0.08 1.48
CA SER A 4 19.93 0.03 2.12
C SER A 4 19.98 -1.05 3.19
N ALA A 5 20.30 -0.66 4.42
CA ALA A 5 20.25 -1.55 5.57
C ALA A 5 18.82 -1.58 6.09
N LEU A 6 18.27 -2.78 6.29
CA LEU A 6 16.97 -2.94 6.95
C LEU A 6 17.02 -2.31 8.36
N PRO A 7 15.97 -1.60 8.80
CA PRO A 7 15.90 -1.07 10.15
C PRO A 7 15.97 -2.17 11.21
N ALA A 8 16.29 -1.78 12.44
CA ALA A 8 16.49 -2.71 13.55
C ALA A 8 15.29 -3.63 13.81
N ALA A 9 14.06 -3.16 13.60
CA ALA A 9 12.85 -3.96 13.81
C ALA A 9 12.66 -5.10 12.78
N PRO A 10 12.68 -4.86 11.45
CA PRO A 10 12.62 -5.94 10.46
C PRO A 10 13.89 -6.81 10.44
N ALA A 11 15.06 -6.25 10.75
CA ALA A 11 16.28 -7.05 10.95
C ALA A 11 16.15 -7.97 12.18
N ALA A 12 15.60 -7.45 13.28
CA ALA A 12 15.31 -8.23 14.48
C ALA A 12 14.22 -9.26 14.22
N ALA A 13 13.16 -8.95 13.46
CA ALA A 13 12.10 -9.89 13.09
C ALA A 13 12.64 -11.04 12.24
N SER A 14 13.52 -10.74 11.27
CA SER A 14 14.26 -11.74 10.51
C SER A 14 15.11 -12.63 11.43
N SER A 15 15.87 -12.04 12.36
CA SER A 15 16.66 -12.81 13.34
C SER A 15 15.81 -13.58 14.37
N ALA A 16 14.64 -13.06 14.73
CA ALA A 16 13.73 -13.64 15.71
C ALA A 16 12.92 -14.78 15.11
N ALA A 17 12.55 -14.70 13.82
CA ALA A 17 12.00 -15.84 13.09
C ALA A 17 13.01 -17.01 13.05
N VAL A 18 14.29 -16.71 12.82
CA VAL A 18 15.39 -17.70 12.91
C VAL A 18 15.54 -18.24 14.33
N SER A 19 15.43 -17.40 15.36
CA SER A 19 15.56 -17.82 16.76
C SER A 19 14.35 -18.61 17.30
N ALA A 20 13.13 -18.30 16.87
CA ALA A 20 11.91 -18.98 17.29
C ALA A 20 11.87 -20.42 16.74
N LEU A 21 12.43 -20.64 15.55
CA LEU A 21 12.62 -21.96 14.95
C LEU A 21 13.55 -22.86 15.78
N ALA A 22 14.47 -22.27 16.54
CA ALA A 22 15.37 -23.03 17.43
C ALA A 22 14.68 -23.48 18.73
N SER A 23 13.49 -22.93 19.06
CA SER A 23 12.83 -23.14 20.36
C SER A 23 11.61 -24.05 20.35
N GLU A 24 10.97 -24.31 19.19
CA GLU A 24 9.74 -25.11 19.09
C GLU A 24 9.99 -26.49 18.45
N THR A 25 10.60 -27.41 19.20
CA THR A 25 10.58 -28.84 18.87
C THR A 25 9.81 -29.61 19.96
N PRO A 26 8.62 -30.19 19.70
CA PRO A 26 7.94 -31.02 20.67
C PRO A 26 8.64 -32.37 20.78
N ALA A 27 9.02 -32.75 22.00
CA ALA A 27 9.65 -34.03 22.29
C ALA A 27 8.65 -35.20 22.25
N SER A 28 9.00 -36.28 21.54
CA SER A 28 8.55 -37.63 21.88
C SER A 28 9.62 -38.68 21.59
N PRO A 29 9.65 -39.79 22.35
CA PRO A 29 10.89 -40.50 22.63
C PRO A 29 11.07 -41.77 21.79
N SER A 30 12.30 -42.06 21.34
CA SER A 30 13.00 -43.32 21.64
C SER A 30 14.27 -43.49 20.78
N ALA A 31 15.20 -44.23 21.39
CA ALA A 31 16.43 -44.82 20.84
C ALA A 31 17.66 -43.92 20.66
N SER A 32 18.59 -44.15 21.58
CA SER A 32 19.93 -43.60 21.72
C SER A 32 20.89 -43.97 20.58
N SER A 33 21.54 -42.97 20.01
CA SER A 33 22.99 -43.00 19.75
C SER A 33 23.56 -41.58 19.86
N SER A 34 24.62 -41.47 20.65
CA SER A 34 25.33 -40.23 20.99
C SER A 34 26.23 -39.78 19.85
N GLY A 35 26.16 -38.50 19.47
CA GLY A 35 27.23 -37.84 18.73
C GLY A 35 26.78 -36.65 17.88
N ALA A 36 27.37 -35.48 18.18
CA ALA A 36 27.41 -34.24 17.41
C ALA A 36 26.25 -33.24 17.57
N ALA A 37 26.56 -32.19 18.33
CA ALA A 37 25.98 -30.87 18.22
C ALA A 37 26.19 -30.27 16.82
N GLY A 38 25.27 -29.39 16.40
CA GLY A 38 25.46 -28.45 15.30
C GLY A 38 24.95 -28.95 13.95
N GLY A 39 23.69 -28.67 13.65
CA GLY A 39 23.19 -28.66 12.28
C GLY A 39 22.47 -27.34 12.05
N ASP A 40 23.14 -26.38 11.44
CA ASP A 40 22.48 -25.26 10.76
C ASP A 40 21.42 -25.87 9.85
N ALA A 41 20.14 -25.68 10.17
CA ALA A 41 19.09 -25.97 9.19
C ALA A 41 19.34 -25.00 8.03
N GLU A 42 19.75 -25.54 6.88
CA GLU A 42 20.05 -24.76 5.68
C GLU A 42 18.90 -23.80 5.39
N VAL A 43 19.21 -22.50 5.27
CA VAL A 43 18.22 -21.47 4.96
C VAL A 43 17.60 -21.80 3.62
N ARG A 44 16.31 -22.11 3.64
CA ARG A 44 15.55 -22.48 2.45
C ARG A 44 14.43 -21.48 2.25
N THR A 45 14.55 -20.68 1.21
CA THR A 45 13.50 -19.74 0.79
C THR A 45 12.55 -20.40 -0.21
N VAL A 46 11.42 -19.74 -0.48
CA VAL A 46 10.44 -20.16 -1.51
C VAL A 46 11.06 -20.36 -2.90
N LEU A 47 12.21 -19.73 -3.18
CA LEU A 47 12.94 -19.88 -4.45
C LEU A 47 13.68 -21.22 -4.58
N HIS A 48 13.96 -21.87 -3.45
CA HIS A 48 14.65 -23.17 -3.40
C HIS A 48 13.65 -24.33 -3.38
N ASP A 49 12.61 -24.23 -2.53
CA ASP A 49 11.52 -25.20 -2.45
C ASP A 49 10.23 -24.46 -2.07
N ALA A 50 9.29 -24.38 -3.01
CA ALA A 50 8.03 -23.68 -2.81
C ALA A 50 7.09 -24.34 -1.78
N GLN A 51 7.31 -25.62 -1.45
CA GLN A 51 6.46 -26.37 -0.52
C GLN A 51 7.09 -26.50 0.87
N ASN A 52 8.41 -26.58 0.96
CA ASN A 52 9.12 -26.86 2.22
C ASN A 52 10.17 -25.79 2.57
N PHE A 53 9.85 -24.50 2.40
CA PHE A 53 10.70 -23.39 2.82
C PHE A 53 10.54 -23.09 4.32
N ASN A 54 11.59 -22.54 4.94
CA ASN A 54 11.64 -22.20 6.36
C ASN A 54 11.93 -20.71 6.62
N VAL A 55 12.20 -19.92 5.57
CA VAL A 55 12.43 -18.47 5.66
C VAL A 55 11.56 -17.72 4.63
N LYS A 56 10.95 -16.63 5.09
CA LYS A 56 10.16 -15.67 4.30
C LYS A 56 10.96 -14.39 4.03
N HIS A 57 10.57 -13.61 3.03
CA HIS A 57 11.18 -12.31 2.73
C HIS A 57 10.47 -11.20 3.51
N PRO A 58 11.11 -10.59 4.51
CA PRO A 58 10.46 -9.57 5.34
C PRO A 58 10.24 -8.27 4.55
N LEU A 59 9.11 -7.62 4.81
CA LEU A 59 8.83 -6.25 4.39
C LEU A 59 9.44 -5.27 5.40
N TYR A 60 9.64 -4.03 4.95
CA TYR A 60 10.11 -2.96 5.84
C TYR A 60 9.03 -2.58 6.87
N ASN A 61 7.79 -2.45 6.39
CA ASN A 61 6.60 -2.15 7.20
C ASN A 61 5.62 -3.31 7.17
N THR A 62 4.91 -3.52 8.29
CA THR A 62 3.68 -4.33 8.29
C THR A 62 2.57 -3.54 7.59
N TRP A 63 1.85 -4.19 6.69
CA TRP A 63 0.73 -3.58 5.97
C TRP A 63 -0.58 -4.25 6.33
N THR A 64 -1.66 -3.48 6.38
CA THR A 64 -3.01 -3.95 6.66
C THR A 64 -3.92 -3.63 5.48
N LEU A 65 -4.54 -4.67 4.92
CA LEU A 65 -5.59 -4.54 3.91
C LEU A 65 -6.95 -4.38 4.60
N TRP A 66 -7.71 -3.39 4.18
CA TRP A 66 -9.10 -3.15 4.55
C TRP A 66 -9.98 -3.17 3.30
N PHE A 67 -11.25 -3.53 3.48
CA PHE A 67 -12.26 -3.54 2.43
C PHE A 67 -13.59 -2.96 2.92
N ASP A 68 -14.23 -2.17 2.05
CA ASP A 68 -15.62 -1.76 2.23
C ASP A 68 -16.43 -1.92 0.93
N ASN A 69 -17.76 -2.03 1.07
CA ASN A 69 -18.67 -1.91 -0.06
C ASN A 69 -19.97 -1.21 0.38
N PRO A 70 -20.05 0.12 0.18
CA PRO A 70 -21.23 0.89 0.57
C PRO A 70 -22.53 0.50 -0.13
N SER A 71 -22.49 -0.25 -1.24
CA SER A 71 -23.69 -0.74 -1.92
C SER A 71 -24.28 -2.00 -1.28
N ALA A 72 -23.47 -2.79 -0.57
CA ALA A 72 -23.92 -3.97 0.17
C ALA A 72 -24.72 -3.61 1.44
N LYS A 73 -24.71 -2.33 1.85
CA LYS A 73 -25.43 -1.78 3.01
C LYS A 73 -26.95 -1.98 2.97
N GLY A 74 -27.53 -2.32 1.80
CA GLY A 74 -28.95 -2.60 1.64
C GLY A 74 -29.44 -3.92 2.25
N THR A 75 -28.54 -4.85 2.60
CA THR A 75 -28.91 -6.15 3.21
C THR A 75 -28.46 -6.30 4.67
N SER A 76 -27.64 -5.40 5.21
CA SER A 76 -27.14 -5.42 6.59
C SER A 76 -27.59 -4.24 7.46
N ALA A 77 -28.29 -3.23 6.93
CA ALA A 77 -28.76 -2.05 7.67
C ALA A 77 -29.96 -2.31 8.62
N ALA A 78 -29.99 -3.46 9.30
CA ALA A 78 -30.91 -3.70 10.41
C ALA A 78 -30.38 -3.20 11.77
N LYS A 79 -29.21 -2.55 11.84
CA LYS A 79 -28.71 -1.97 13.08
C LYS A 79 -27.86 -0.70 12.87
N GLY A 80 -28.49 0.45 13.10
CA GLY A 80 -27.85 1.60 13.76
C GLY A 80 -27.26 2.71 12.88
N GLY A 81 -27.87 3.91 12.95
CA GLY A 81 -27.16 5.17 13.17
C GLY A 81 -26.48 5.87 11.98
N LYS A 82 -26.63 7.19 11.91
CA LYS A 82 -26.12 8.09 10.86
C LYS A 82 -24.60 8.38 10.95
N ASP A 83 -23.87 7.67 11.82
CA ASP A 83 -22.46 7.95 12.16
C ASP A 83 -21.49 6.78 11.86
N SER A 84 -21.89 5.80 11.03
CA SER A 84 -21.16 4.51 10.88
C SER A 84 -19.99 4.48 9.89
N TRP A 85 -19.48 5.62 9.40
CA TRP A 85 -18.41 5.59 8.37
C TRP A 85 -17.12 4.92 8.91
N GLY A 86 -16.87 4.99 10.22
CA GLY A 86 -15.75 4.34 10.89
C GLY A 86 -16.00 2.90 11.39
N GLU A 87 -17.25 2.43 11.45
CA GLU A 87 -17.58 1.09 11.98
C GLU A 87 -17.67 -0.01 10.90
N GLU A 88 -17.60 0.36 9.61
CA GLU A 88 -17.92 -0.57 8.49
C GLU A 88 -16.76 -0.81 7.51
N MET A 89 -15.55 -0.37 7.86
CA MET A 89 -14.33 -0.80 7.17
C MET A 89 -13.85 -2.11 7.77
N ASN A 90 -13.95 -3.20 7.01
CA ASN A 90 -13.55 -4.51 7.49
C ASN A 90 -12.04 -4.66 7.32
N LYS A 91 -11.33 -4.82 8.44
CA LYS A 91 -9.94 -5.29 8.43
C LYS A 91 -9.94 -6.69 7.81
N VAL A 92 -9.24 -6.87 6.70
CA VAL A 92 -9.13 -8.16 6.02
C VAL A 92 -7.98 -8.96 6.64
N VAL A 93 -6.77 -8.43 6.57
CA VAL A 93 -5.56 -9.09 7.08
C VAL A 93 -4.42 -8.08 7.26
N SER A 94 -3.51 -8.36 8.19
CA SER A 94 -2.20 -7.70 8.30
C SER A 94 -1.11 -8.69 7.92
N PHE A 95 -0.08 -8.23 7.20
CA PHE A 95 1.04 -9.05 6.74
C PHE A 95 2.36 -8.26 6.77
N ASP A 96 3.47 -8.95 6.99
CA ASP A 96 4.81 -8.37 7.10
C ASP A 96 5.85 -9.06 6.21
N SER A 97 5.40 -9.95 5.31
CA SER A 97 6.26 -10.67 4.36
C SER A 97 5.73 -10.65 2.92
N VAL A 98 6.64 -10.80 1.96
CA VAL A 98 6.31 -10.86 0.52
C VAL A 98 5.42 -12.07 0.21
N GLU A 99 5.68 -13.22 0.84
CA GLU A 99 4.91 -14.44 0.64
C GLU A 99 3.47 -14.29 1.12
N GLU A 100 3.23 -13.63 2.25
CA GLU A 100 1.88 -13.37 2.76
C GLU A 100 1.13 -12.37 1.91
N PHE A 101 1.82 -11.34 1.38
CA PHE A 101 1.24 -10.46 0.38
C PHE A 101 0.73 -11.25 -0.83
N TRP A 102 1.54 -12.15 -1.40
CA TRP A 102 1.12 -12.96 -2.54
C TRP A 102 0.03 -13.98 -2.17
N GLY A 103 0.10 -14.56 -0.98
CA GLY A 103 -0.96 -15.42 -0.44
C GLY A 103 -2.30 -14.69 -0.38
N LEU A 104 -2.31 -13.43 0.05
CA LEU A 104 -3.48 -12.56 0.06
C LEU A 104 -3.92 -12.16 -1.36
N TYR A 105 -3.03 -11.54 -2.14
CA TYR A 105 -3.35 -10.97 -3.45
C TYR A 105 -3.93 -12.02 -4.41
N ASN A 106 -3.42 -13.24 -4.38
CA ASN A 106 -3.89 -14.34 -5.22
C ASN A 106 -5.28 -14.87 -4.85
N ASN A 107 -5.84 -14.47 -3.69
CA ASN A 107 -7.10 -14.99 -3.15
C ASN A 107 -8.15 -13.90 -2.90
N ILE A 108 -7.92 -12.66 -3.37
CA ILE A 108 -8.90 -11.56 -3.30
C ILE A 108 -9.47 -11.24 -4.68
N ILE A 109 -10.67 -10.64 -4.70
CA ILE A 109 -11.32 -10.22 -5.95
C ILE A 109 -10.49 -9.08 -6.58
N PRO A 110 -10.08 -9.20 -7.85
CA PRO A 110 -9.30 -8.15 -8.51
C PRO A 110 -10.15 -6.89 -8.77
N PRO A 111 -9.53 -5.69 -8.86
CA PRO A 111 -10.23 -4.43 -9.08
C PRO A 111 -11.23 -4.41 -10.25
N SER A 112 -10.93 -5.10 -11.36
CA SER A 112 -11.75 -5.18 -12.57
C SER A 112 -13.08 -5.92 -12.38
N GLU A 113 -13.17 -6.73 -11.32
CA GLU A 113 -14.33 -7.54 -10.93
C GLU A 113 -15.00 -7.03 -9.65
N LEU A 114 -14.47 -5.97 -9.03
CA LEU A 114 -15.06 -5.41 -7.84
C LEU A 114 -16.49 -4.89 -8.08
N PRO A 115 -17.40 -5.10 -7.11
CA PRO A 115 -18.69 -4.46 -7.10
C PRO A 115 -18.56 -2.94 -7.18
N GLN A 116 -19.57 -2.29 -7.77
CA GLN A 116 -19.62 -0.83 -7.79
C GLN A 116 -19.61 -0.28 -6.36
N LYS A 117 -18.86 0.82 -6.17
CA LYS A 117 -18.66 1.52 -4.89
C LYS A 117 -17.73 0.81 -3.92
N ALA A 118 -17.25 -0.40 -4.21
CA ALA A 118 -16.27 -1.08 -3.35
C ALA A 118 -14.92 -0.34 -3.31
N ASN A 119 -14.22 -0.47 -2.18
CA ASN A 119 -12.87 0.04 -2.02
C ASN A 119 -11.93 -0.98 -1.37
N TYR A 120 -10.68 -0.97 -1.80
CA TYR A 120 -9.56 -1.54 -1.05
C TYR A 120 -8.71 -0.42 -0.47
N TYR A 121 -8.19 -0.64 0.73
CA TYR A 121 -7.25 0.25 1.39
C TYR A 121 -6.09 -0.59 1.91
N LEU A 122 -4.87 -0.28 1.49
CA LEU A 122 -3.67 -0.91 2.01
C LEU A 122 -2.86 0.15 2.75
N PHE A 123 -2.85 0.08 4.07
CA PHE A 123 -2.23 1.09 4.95
C PHE A 123 -1.20 0.45 5.86
N LYS A 124 -0.19 1.21 6.27
CA LYS A 124 0.78 0.75 7.26
C LYS A 124 0.05 0.40 8.56
N GLU A 125 0.53 -0.63 9.25
CA GLU A 125 -0.08 -1.08 10.50
C GLU A 125 -0.16 0.05 11.53
N GLY A 126 -1.27 0.10 12.27
CA GLY A 126 -1.54 1.15 13.25
C GLY A 126 -2.10 2.45 12.66
N ILE A 127 -2.14 2.59 11.33
CA ILE A 127 -2.78 3.74 10.66
C ILE A 127 -4.14 3.31 10.10
N GLN A 128 -5.19 3.97 10.57
CA GLN A 128 -6.51 3.80 10.00
C GLN A 128 -6.62 4.56 8.68
N PRO A 129 -7.26 4.00 7.64
CA PRO A 129 -7.55 4.66 6.36
C PRO A 129 -8.65 5.73 6.47
N ALA A 130 -8.55 6.58 7.48
CA ALA A 130 -9.47 7.63 7.86
C ALA A 130 -8.71 8.95 7.95
N TRP A 131 -9.34 10.06 7.60
CA TRP A 131 -8.68 11.38 7.64
C TRP A 131 -8.53 11.89 9.09
N GLU A 132 -9.35 11.35 10.00
CA GLU A 132 -9.31 11.57 11.43
C GLU A 132 -8.11 10.91 12.12
N ASP A 133 -7.47 9.93 11.48
CA ASP A 133 -6.25 9.33 12.00
C ASP A 133 -5.14 10.38 12.06
N ALA A 134 -4.41 10.43 13.18
CA ALA A 134 -3.36 11.42 13.42
C ALA A 134 -2.27 11.41 12.34
N ALA A 135 -2.01 10.26 11.71
CA ALA A 135 -1.08 10.15 10.59
C ALA A 135 -1.60 10.78 9.29
N ASN A 136 -2.92 10.91 9.12
CA ASN A 136 -3.54 11.41 7.90
C ASN A 136 -4.11 12.83 8.06
N THR A 137 -4.42 13.30 9.27
CA THR A 137 -5.13 14.59 9.47
C THR A 137 -4.46 15.81 8.83
N ASN A 138 -3.12 15.84 8.79
CA ASN A 138 -2.34 16.93 8.17
C ASN A 138 -1.78 16.54 6.79
N GLY A 139 -2.24 15.41 6.27
CA GLY A 139 -1.79 14.80 5.05
C GLY A 139 -2.50 15.27 3.79
N GLY A 140 -2.17 14.59 2.70
CA GLY A 140 -2.84 14.73 1.42
C GLY A 140 -2.85 13.43 0.64
N LYS A 141 -3.34 13.52 -0.60
CA LYS A 141 -3.37 12.38 -1.49
C LYS A 141 -3.00 12.77 -2.91
N TRP A 142 -2.16 11.96 -3.52
CA TRP A 142 -2.05 11.86 -4.98
C TRP A 142 -3.12 10.91 -5.47
N SER A 143 -3.87 11.27 -6.51
CA SER A 143 -4.88 10.38 -7.08
C SER A 143 -5.05 10.55 -8.57
N ILE A 144 -5.41 9.46 -9.24
CA ILE A 144 -5.78 9.44 -10.66
C ILE A 144 -7.17 8.83 -10.82
N GLN A 145 -7.94 9.35 -11.77
CA GLN A 145 -9.24 8.81 -12.14
C GLN A 145 -9.17 8.21 -13.54
N LEU A 146 -9.60 6.97 -13.66
CA LEU A 146 -9.44 6.15 -14.86
C LEU A 146 -10.84 5.77 -15.37
N PRO A 147 -11.24 6.14 -16.60
CA PRO A 147 -12.54 5.76 -17.15
C PRO A 147 -12.74 4.25 -17.13
N ARG A 148 -13.82 3.78 -16.47
CA ARG A 148 -14.00 2.36 -16.17
C ARG A 148 -13.96 1.48 -17.42
N GLU A 149 -14.70 1.88 -18.44
CA GLU A 149 -14.83 1.16 -19.72
C GLU A 149 -13.46 0.96 -20.40
N LYS A 150 -12.63 2.01 -20.41
CA LYS A 150 -11.34 1.99 -21.11
C LYS A 150 -10.22 1.34 -20.30
N SER A 151 -10.28 1.48 -18.97
CA SER A 151 -9.20 1.05 -18.08
C SER A 151 -9.45 -0.31 -17.44
N ARG A 152 -10.58 -0.97 -17.72
CA ARG A 152 -10.91 -2.28 -17.13
C ARG A 152 -9.85 -3.36 -17.40
N ALA A 153 -9.21 -3.34 -18.57
CA ALA A 153 -8.18 -4.32 -18.92
C ALA A 153 -6.85 -4.08 -18.16
N ASP A 154 -6.57 -2.84 -17.77
CA ASP A 154 -5.31 -2.46 -17.16
C ASP A 154 -5.40 -2.31 -15.63
N ILE A 155 -6.60 -2.10 -15.07
CA ILE A 155 -6.75 -1.67 -13.68
C ILE A 155 -6.15 -2.65 -12.66
N ASP A 156 -6.23 -3.95 -12.92
CA ASP A 156 -5.66 -4.97 -12.03
C ASP A 156 -4.14 -4.86 -11.98
N ARG A 157 -3.51 -4.68 -13.14
CA ARG A 157 -2.05 -4.45 -13.25
C ARG A 157 -1.64 -3.13 -12.59
N LEU A 158 -2.37 -2.05 -12.83
CA LEU A 158 -2.07 -0.73 -12.24
C LEU A 158 -2.19 -0.78 -10.71
N TRP A 159 -3.19 -1.48 -10.19
CA TRP A 159 -3.36 -1.68 -8.77
C TRP A 159 -2.24 -2.53 -8.17
N LEU A 160 -1.93 -3.67 -8.78
CA LEU A 160 -0.84 -4.54 -8.35
C LEU A 160 0.48 -3.78 -8.32
N ASN A 161 0.83 -3.04 -9.38
CA ASN A 161 2.02 -2.21 -9.42
C ASN A 161 2.05 -1.20 -8.26
N THR A 162 0.91 -0.58 -7.96
CA THR A 162 0.80 0.36 -6.83
C THR A 162 1.00 -0.34 -5.49
N MET A 163 0.42 -1.53 -5.29
CA MET A 163 0.62 -2.34 -4.08
C MET A 163 2.09 -2.78 -3.93
N LEU A 164 2.70 -3.29 -5.00
CA LEU A 164 4.10 -3.69 -5.03
C LEU A 164 5.03 -2.51 -4.73
N SER A 165 4.75 -1.34 -5.29
CA SER A 165 5.52 -0.14 -5.00
C SER A 165 5.38 0.31 -3.55
N ALA A 166 4.20 0.14 -2.94
CA ALA A 166 3.97 0.43 -1.54
C ALA A 166 4.76 -0.52 -0.63
N ILE A 167 4.53 -1.84 -0.74
CA ILE A 167 5.17 -2.83 0.14
C ILE A 167 6.68 -2.94 -0.08
N GLY A 168 7.16 -2.61 -1.28
CA GLY A 168 8.57 -2.54 -1.63
C GLY A 168 9.25 -1.22 -1.27
N GLU A 169 8.53 -0.28 -0.64
CA GLU A 169 9.03 1.05 -0.25
C GLU A 169 9.65 1.85 -1.41
N THR A 170 9.04 1.75 -2.60
CA THR A 170 9.53 2.44 -3.82
C THR A 170 8.65 3.63 -4.23
N LEU A 171 7.55 3.92 -3.54
CA LEU A 171 6.68 5.07 -3.83
C LEU A 171 7.39 6.41 -3.73
N GLU A 172 8.43 6.50 -2.90
CA GLU A 172 9.25 7.70 -2.70
C GLU A 172 10.53 7.70 -3.56
N SER A 173 10.64 6.75 -4.51
CA SER A 173 11.83 6.65 -5.37
C SER A 173 12.03 7.93 -6.20
N PRO A 174 13.28 8.33 -6.48
CA PRO A 174 13.57 9.43 -7.38
C PRO A 174 12.91 9.21 -8.75
N TYR A 175 12.14 10.19 -9.21
CA TYR A 175 11.58 10.19 -10.56
C TYR A 175 12.68 10.35 -11.61
N ASP A 176 13.65 11.23 -11.35
CA ASP A 176 14.82 11.50 -12.20
C ASP A 176 16.06 11.82 -11.36
N SER A 177 17.19 12.06 -12.04
CA SER A 177 18.47 12.41 -11.38
C SER A 177 18.47 13.77 -10.67
N SER A 178 17.46 14.61 -10.90
CA SER A 178 17.30 15.93 -10.27
C SER A 178 16.38 15.88 -9.05
N SER A 179 15.74 14.75 -8.81
CA SER A 179 14.78 14.57 -7.73
C SER A 179 15.49 14.67 -6.38
N PRO A 180 14.86 15.29 -5.38
CA PRO A 180 15.45 15.41 -4.05
C PRO A 180 15.76 14.02 -3.49
N ALA A 181 16.85 13.91 -2.74
CA ALA A 181 17.13 12.69 -2.00
C ALA A 181 15.95 12.40 -1.05
N ALA A 182 15.57 11.13 -0.92
CA ALA A 182 14.54 10.72 0.02
C ALA A 182 14.86 11.28 1.41
N SER A 183 13.88 11.95 2.03
CA SER A 183 14.07 12.57 3.33
C SER A 183 14.22 11.47 4.38
N ASN A 184 15.34 11.47 5.13
CA ASN A 184 15.63 10.48 6.16
C ASN A 184 14.84 10.70 7.47
N THR A 185 13.92 11.66 7.54
CA THR A 185 13.34 12.13 8.81
C THR A 185 11.97 11.52 9.13
N ALA A 186 11.17 11.14 8.14
CA ALA A 186 9.90 10.42 8.34
C ALA A 186 9.40 9.82 7.01
N GLU A 187 8.85 8.61 7.08
CA GLU A 187 8.17 8.00 5.92
C GLU A 187 6.95 8.83 5.53
N ALA A 188 6.93 9.31 4.28
CA ALA A 188 5.88 10.19 3.80
C ALA A 188 4.59 9.40 3.56
N ILE A 189 4.67 8.15 3.11
CA ILE A 189 3.49 7.36 2.74
C ILE A 189 2.80 6.74 3.96
N THR A 190 1.48 6.90 4.04
CA THR A 190 0.62 6.24 5.05
C THR A 190 -0.15 5.06 4.47
N GLY A 191 -0.58 5.14 3.21
CA GLY A 191 -1.33 4.08 2.57
C GLY A 191 -1.71 4.36 1.13
N ILE A 192 -2.35 3.37 0.51
CA ILE A 192 -2.86 3.43 -0.87
C ILE A 192 -4.31 2.95 -0.92
N ILE A 193 -5.07 3.46 -1.89
CA ILE A 193 -6.50 3.19 -2.03
C ILE A 193 -6.83 2.83 -3.48
N MET A 194 -7.64 1.79 -3.65
CA MET A 194 -8.37 1.50 -4.88
C MET A 194 -9.85 1.73 -4.66
N SER A 195 -10.48 2.47 -5.57
CA SER A 195 -11.90 2.80 -5.54
C SER A 195 -12.57 2.39 -6.84
N ALA A 196 -13.44 1.38 -6.79
CA ALA A 196 -14.31 1.04 -7.91
C ALA A 196 -15.56 1.93 -7.88
N ARG A 197 -15.76 2.77 -8.89
CA ARG A 197 -16.98 3.61 -9.03
C ARG A 197 -17.77 3.17 -10.26
N PRO A 198 -19.03 3.64 -10.43
CA PRO A 198 -19.82 3.25 -11.60
C PRO A 198 -19.13 3.58 -12.93
N ASN A 199 -18.58 4.79 -13.07
CA ASN A 199 -18.03 5.28 -14.35
C ASN A 199 -16.50 5.35 -14.40
N LEU A 200 -15.82 5.13 -13.28
CA LEU A 200 -14.37 5.26 -13.17
C LEU A 200 -13.79 4.33 -12.10
N TYR A 201 -12.50 4.05 -12.23
CA TYR A 201 -11.66 3.61 -11.11
C TYR A 201 -10.88 4.82 -10.58
N ARG A 202 -10.50 4.77 -9.30
CA ARG A 202 -9.58 5.75 -8.72
C ARG A 202 -8.52 5.01 -7.93
N ILE A 203 -7.26 5.33 -8.23
CA ILE A 203 -6.11 4.91 -7.42
C ILE A 203 -5.62 6.14 -6.68
N ALA A 204 -5.31 6.01 -5.39
CA ALA A 204 -4.73 7.09 -4.60
C ALA A 204 -3.59 6.61 -3.71
N ILE A 205 -2.63 7.49 -3.48
CA ILE A 205 -1.54 7.35 -2.50
C ILE A 205 -1.75 8.45 -1.47
N TRP A 206 -1.76 8.09 -0.19
CA TRP A 206 -1.91 9.01 0.93
C TRP A 206 -0.56 9.33 1.56
N THR A 207 -0.36 10.59 1.87
CA THR A 207 0.86 11.14 2.45
C THR A 207 0.57 11.74 3.82
N ARG A 208 1.55 11.63 4.73
CA ARG A 208 1.46 12.07 6.12
C ARG A 208 1.41 13.60 6.25
N THR A 209 1.99 14.30 5.28
CA THR A 209 1.96 15.76 5.16
C THR A 209 1.37 16.20 3.84
N ALA A 210 0.84 17.42 3.82
CA ALA A 210 0.48 18.17 2.64
C ALA A 210 1.19 19.52 2.67
N ASP A 211 2.47 19.51 3.03
CA ASP A 211 3.24 20.73 3.26
C ASP A 211 3.31 21.56 1.97
N GLU A 212 2.80 22.78 2.10
CA GLU A 212 2.93 23.82 1.10
C GLU A 212 3.98 24.81 1.61
N SER A 213 4.85 25.24 0.70
CA SER A 213 5.75 26.36 0.98
C SER A 213 4.94 27.63 1.23
N ALA A 214 5.55 28.62 1.90
CA ALA A 214 4.93 29.95 2.04
C ALA A 214 4.62 30.63 0.69
N SER A 215 5.27 30.20 -0.40
CA SER A 215 4.99 30.65 -1.77
C SER A 215 3.79 29.93 -2.43
N GLY A 216 3.18 28.96 -1.76
CA GLY A 216 2.05 28.17 -2.28
C GLY A 216 2.46 27.07 -3.25
N GLU A 217 3.74 26.69 -3.25
CA GLU A 217 4.26 25.57 -4.03
C GLU A 217 4.23 24.28 -3.18
N LEU A 218 4.05 23.15 -3.84
CA LEU A 218 4.09 21.84 -3.18
C LEU A 218 5.53 21.47 -2.84
N ASP A 219 5.74 20.86 -1.68
CA ASP A 219 7.05 20.30 -1.30
C ASP A 219 7.68 19.46 -2.45
N PRO A 220 8.96 19.65 -2.78
CA PRO A 220 9.61 18.93 -3.86
C PRO A 220 9.59 17.39 -3.74
N ALA A 221 9.61 16.85 -2.52
CA ALA A 221 9.52 15.40 -2.31
C ALA A 221 8.09 14.90 -2.55
N LEU A 222 7.07 15.65 -2.10
CA LEU A 222 5.67 15.36 -2.45
C LEU A 222 5.45 15.44 -3.97
N LEU A 223 6.05 16.41 -4.64
CA LEU A 223 6.00 16.53 -6.11
C LEU A 223 6.68 15.35 -6.80
N ASN A 224 7.82 14.88 -6.26
CA ASN A 224 8.52 13.69 -6.76
C ASN A 224 7.63 12.45 -6.70
N ILE A 225 6.94 12.22 -5.57
CA ILE A 225 5.99 11.10 -5.41
C ILE A 225 4.94 11.13 -6.53
N GLY A 226 4.36 12.29 -6.82
CA GLY A 226 3.38 12.43 -7.89
C GLY A 226 3.93 12.05 -9.27
N LYS A 227 5.13 12.56 -9.61
CA LYS A 227 5.80 12.26 -10.89
C LYS A 227 6.16 10.78 -11.01
N HIS A 228 6.74 10.21 -9.94
CA HIS A 228 7.07 8.78 -9.90
C HIS A 228 5.81 7.91 -9.99
N PHE A 229 4.73 8.30 -9.32
CA PHE A 229 3.45 7.61 -9.43
C PHE A 229 2.92 7.60 -10.86
N LYS A 230 2.91 8.74 -11.55
CA LYS A 230 2.45 8.84 -12.94
C LYS A 230 3.30 8.02 -13.90
N VAL A 231 4.62 8.15 -13.81
CA VAL A 231 5.52 7.60 -14.83
C VAL A 231 6.08 6.24 -14.44
N GLY A 232 6.67 6.12 -13.25
CA GLY A 232 7.32 4.89 -12.79
C GLY A 232 6.34 3.76 -12.49
N ILE A 233 5.20 4.09 -11.87
CA ILE A 233 4.25 3.08 -11.37
C ILE A 233 3.14 2.81 -12.39
N LEU A 234 2.49 3.88 -12.86
CA LEU A 234 1.36 3.76 -13.79
C LEU A 234 1.81 3.63 -15.26
N GLY A 235 3.04 4.01 -15.59
CA GLY A 235 3.61 3.89 -16.94
C GLY A 235 3.11 4.95 -17.94
N TYR A 236 2.51 6.05 -17.47
CA TYR A 236 2.09 7.16 -18.32
C TYR A 236 3.25 8.13 -18.59
N GLN A 237 3.16 8.89 -19.68
CA GLN A 237 4.10 9.99 -19.91
C GLN A 237 3.72 11.20 -19.05
N LEU A 238 4.69 12.02 -18.63
CA LEU A 238 4.42 13.19 -17.78
C LEU A 238 3.46 14.19 -18.43
N ASN A 239 3.49 14.35 -19.75
CA ASN A 239 2.59 15.23 -20.49
C ASN A 239 1.31 14.52 -21.00
N GLN A 240 1.14 13.22 -20.71
CA GLN A 240 -0.01 12.45 -21.14
C GLN A 240 -1.17 12.66 -20.16
N GLN A 241 -2.25 13.26 -20.66
CA GLN A 241 -3.54 13.21 -19.95
C GLN A 241 -4.19 11.83 -20.12
N VAL A 242 -4.77 11.34 -19.04
CA VAL A 242 -5.44 10.03 -19.02
C VAL A 242 -6.94 10.26 -19.11
N GLY A 243 -7.59 9.76 -20.17
CA GLY A 243 -8.99 10.10 -20.38
C GLY A 243 -9.66 9.47 -21.59
N GLY A 244 -10.98 9.66 -21.65
CA GLY A 244 -11.84 9.13 -22.70
C GLY A 244 -13.32 9.29 -22.38
N GLY A 245 -14.14 9.43 -23.43
CA GLY A 245 -15.60 9.57 -23.26
C GLY A 245 -16.00 10.88 -22.56
N GLY A 246 -15.28 11.98 -22.81
CA GLY A 246 -15.57 13.30 -22.24
C GLY A 246 -14.93 13.58 -20.87
N MET A 247 -14.22 12.60 -20.29
CA MET A 247 -13.45 12.78 -19.06
C MET A 247 -11.95 12.86 -19.37
N GLN A 248 -11.32 13.97 -19.00
CA GLN A 248 -9.86 14.08 -18.87
C GLN A 248 -9.51 14.04 -17.39
N SER A 249 -8.54 13.20 -17.03
CA SER A 249 -7.98 13.10 -15.69
C SER A 249 -6.47 13.18 -15.81
N ASP A 250 -5.86 13.63 -14.72
CA ASP A 250 -4.43 13.49 -14.53
C ASP A 250 -4.13 13.02 -13.10
N VAL A 251 -2.85 12.88 -12.75
CA VAL A 251 -2.42 12.63 -11.39
C VAL A 251 -2.49 13.96 -10.62
N GLU A 252 -3.39 14.04 -9.64
CA GLU A 252 -3.70 15.25 -8.88
C GLU A 252 -3.37 15.07 -7.40
N PHE A 253 -2.70 16.07 -6.79
CA PHE A 253 -2.53 16.18 -5.34
C PHE A 253 -3.57 17.10 -4.73
N GLN A 254 -4.15 16.68 -3.61
CA GLN A 254 -5.05 17.47 -2.77
C GLN A 254 -4.79 17.16 -1.30
N SER A 255 -4.72 18.18 -0.45
CA SER A 255 -4.71 17.98 1.00
C SER A 255 -6.06 17.39 1.46
N HIS A 256 -6.06 16.64 2.57
CA HIS A 256 -7.31 16.08 3.10
C HIS A 256 -8.31 17.17 3.48
N LYS A 257 -7.82 18.24 4.13
CA LYS A 257 -8.60 19.43 4.52
C LYS A 257 -9.28 20.11 3.33
N ASP A 258 -8.58 20.20 2.20
CA ASP A 258 -9.12 20.80 0.98
C ASP A 258 -10.11 19.88 0.27
N SER A 259 -9.87 18.56 0.32
CA SER A 259 -10.76 17.57 -0.29
C SER A 259 -12.14 17.52 0.39
N GLU A 260 -12.24 17.87 1.68
CA GLU A 260 -13.53 18.01 2.38
C GLU A 260 -14.35 19.21 1.88
N ARG A 261 -13.66 20.30 1.54
CA ARG A 261 -14.26 21.55 1.07
C ARG A 261 -14.59 21.44 -0.42
N LYS A 262 -15.63 20.65 -0.74
CA LYS A 262 -16.12 20.35 -2.10
C LYS A 262 -15.91 21.51 -3.10
N GLY A 263 -14.87 21.38 -3.93
CA GLY A 263 -14.63 22.22 -5.10
C GLY A 263 -13.88 23.54 -4.90
N LYS A 264 -13.36 23.85 -3.70
CA LYS A 264 -12.61 25.09 -3.44
C LYS A 264 -11.14 24.89 -3.01
N GLY A 265 -10.71 23.64 -2.89
CA GLY A 265 -9.36 23.28 -2.51
C GLY A 265 -8.33 23.50 -3.63
N ARG A 266 -7.09 23.83 -3.26
CA ARG A 266 -5.98 23.90 -4.20
C ARG A 266 -5.65 22.49 -4.69
N LYS A 267 -5.23 22.40 -5.95
CA LYS A 267 -4.82 21.15 -6.58
C LYS A 267 -3.48 21.34 -7.27
N PHE A 268 -2.62 20.35 -7.16
CA PHE A 268 -1.40 20.27 -7.96
C PHE A 268 -1.54 19.12 -8.95
N VAL A 269 -1.03 19.29 -10.16
CA VAL A 269 -1.15 18.32 -11.25
C VAL A 269 0.24 18.06 -11.81
N VAL A 270 0.54 16.79 -12.07
CA VAL A 270 1.78 16.31 -12.70
C VAL A 270 1.45 15.46 -13.90
#